data_AF-A0A9D9EDK5-F1
#
_entry.id   AF-A0A9D9EDK5-F1
#
_cell.length_a   1.000
_cell.length_b   1.000
_cell.length_c   1.000
_cell.angle_alpha   90.00
_cell.angle_beta   90.00
_cell.angle_gamma   90.00
#
_symmetry.space_group_name_H-M   'P 1'
#
loop_
_entity.id
_entity.type
_entity.pdbx_description
1 polymer ?
#
loop_
_entity_poly.entity_id
_entity_poly.type
_entity_poly.pdbx_seq_one_letter_code
_entity_poly.pdbx_strand_id
1 'polypeptide(L)' 'MAEYLQAEKKQEIFAKYGKSNTDTGSPESQVALFSYR' A
#
# COMPACT_ATOMS: atom_id res chain seq x y z
N MET A 1 16.57 5.06 -10.80
CA MET A 1 16.06 5.75 -9.60
C MET A 1 14.81 5.00 -9.20
N ALA A 2 14.82 4.29 -8.07
CA ALA A 2 13.66 3.49 -7.65
C ALA A 2 12.43 4.38 -7.67
N GLU A 3 11.38 3.96 -8.39
CA GLU A 3 10.11 4.67 -8.45
C GLU A 3 9.46 4.50 -7.08
N TYR A 4 9.91 5.34 -6.13
CA TYR A 4 9.41 5.37 -4.78
C TYR A 4 7.96 5.84 -4.87
N LEU A 5 7.07 4.86 -4.85
CA LEU A 5 5.63 5.08 -4.82
C LEU A 5 5.32 6.24 -3.86
N GLN A 6 4.68 7.30 -4.38
CA GLN A 6 4.34 8.49 -3.61
C GLN A 6 3.60 8.10 -2.33
N ALA A 7 3.86 8.84 -1.25
CA ALA A 7 3.30 8.55 0.07
C ALA A 7 1.76 8.51 0.05
N GLU A 8 1.11 9.38 -0.73
CA GLU A 8 -0.34 9.35 -0.96
C GLU A 8 -0.82 8.03 -1.54
N LYS A 9 -0.15 7.50 -2.56
CA LYS A 9 -0.59 6.25 -3.20
C LYS A 9 -0.46 5.05 -2.26
N LYS A 10 0.55 5.04 -1.40
CA LYS A 10 0.67 4.05 -0.32
C LYS A 10 -0.49 4.16 0.67
N GLN A 11 -0.80 5.39 1.11
CA GLN A 11 -1.92 5.63 2.02
C GLN A 11 -3.26 5.22 1.42
N GLU A 12 -3.50 5.48 0.12
CA GLU A 12 -4.68 4.98 -0.59
C GLU A 12 -4.77 3.46 -0.61
N ILE A 13 -3.66 2.77 -0.89
CA ILE A 13 -3.61 1.30 -0.92
C ILE A 13 -3.91 0.72 0.48
N PHE A 14 -3.29 1.26 1.53
CA PHE A 14 -3.53 0.79 2.90
C PHE A 14 -4.94 1.13 3.40
N ALA A 15 -5.51 2.27 3.01
CA ALA A 15 -6.89 2.60 3.33
C ALA A 15 -7.91 1.71 2.60
N LYS A 16 -7.58 1.23 1.40
CA LYS A 16 -8.49 0.41 0.57
C LYS A 16 -8.39 -1.09 0.85
N TYR A 17 -7.20 -1.60 1.18
CA TYR A 17 -6.92 -3.03 1.31
C TYR A 17 -6.39 -3.43 2.70
N GLY A 18 -6.09 -2.47 3.57
CA GLY A 18 -5.81 -2.70 4.99
C GLY A 18 -7.09 -2.68 5.82
N LYS A 19 -7.05 -3.25 7.03
CA LYS A 19 -8.15 -3.13 8.00
C LYS A 19 -8.25 -1.73 8.60
N SER A 20 -7.16 -0.98 8.56
CA SER A 20 -7.06 0.42 8.95
C SER A 20 -5.93 1.08 8.16
N ASN A 21 -5.88 2.41 8.18
CA ASN A 21 -4.82 3.17 7.51
C ASN A 21 -3.43 2.96 8.13
N THR A 22 -3.36 2.31 9.28
CA THR A 22 -2.14 1.91 9.99
C THR A 22 -1.82 0.42 9.82
N ASP A 23 -2.71 -0.35 9.20
CA ASP A 23 -2.51 -1.76 8.89
C ASP A 23 -1.68 -1.91 7.61
N THR A 24 -0.37 -1.79 7.79
CA THR A 24 0.61 -1.99 6.71
C THR A 24 1.03 -3.45 6.55
N GLY A 25 0.50 -4.35 7.39
CA GLY A 25 0.91 -5.75 7.47
C GLY A 25 -0.04 -6.73 6.80
N SER A 26 -1.22 -6.27 6.35
CA SER A 26 -2.21 -7.17 5.75
C SER A 26 -1.69 -7.80 4.45
N PRO A 27 -1.92 -9.11 4.23
CA PRO A 27 -1.56 -9.78 2.98
C PRO A 27 -2.11 -9.05 1.75
N GLU A 28 -3.35 -8.57 1.82
CA GLU A 28 -4.05 -7.90 0.73
C GLU A 28 -3.42 -6.55 0.38
N SER A 29 -3.03 -5.76 1.39
CA SER A 29 -2.37 -4.47 1.16
C SER A 29 -0.96 -4.64 0.62
N GLN A 30 -0.22 -5.66 1.07
CA GLN A 30 1.10 -6.01 0.53
C GLN A 30 1.00 -6.47 -0.91
N VAL A 31 0.05 -7.36 -1.25
CA VAL A 31 -0.19 -7.79 -2.64
C VAL A 31 -0.53 -6.60 -3.53
N ALA A 32 -1.40 -5.69 -3.08
CA ALA A 32 -1.73 -4.49 -3.83
C ALA A 32 -0.52 -3.55 -4.01
N LEU A 33 0.32 -3.40 -2.98
CA LEU A 33 1.53 -2.60 -3.02
C LEU A 33 2.57 -3.16 -3.99
N PHE A 34 2.76 -4.49 -4.03
CA PHE A 34 3.69 -5.14 -4.95
C PHE A 34 3.15 -5.26 -6.38
N SER A 35 1.84 -5.30 -6.57
CA SER A 35 1.23 -5.28 -7.91
C SER A 35 1.37 -3.93 -8.60
N TYR A 36 1.55 -2.85 -7.84
CA TYR A 36 1.74 -1.50 -8.38
C TYR A 36 3.22 -1.16 -8.65
N ARG A 37 4.16 -1.91 -8.04
CA ARG A 37 5.60 -1.77 -8.23
C ARG A 37 6.09 -2.55 -9.44
#